data_AF-K4LH74-F1
#
_entry.id   AF-K4LH74-F1
#
_cell.length_a   1.000
_cell.length_b   1.000
_cell.length_c   1.000
_cell.angle_alpha   90.00
_cell.angle_beta   90.00
_cell.angle_gamma   90.00
#
_symmetry.space_group_name_H-M   'P 1'
#
loop_
_entity.id
_entity.type
_entity.pdbx_description
1 polymer ?
#
loop_
_entity_poly.entity_id
_entity_poly.type
_entity_poly.pdbx_seq_one_letter_code
_entity_poly.pdbx_strand_id
1 'polypeptide(L)'
;MKECTDVKKEAKGAIIRLARHLEATGHACEARDLYLKLMNEYPESEEAFEARKSLLSQAREYERRGMVHNALDIYRILLLG
;
A
#
# COMPACT_ATOMS: atom_id res chain seq x y z
N MET A 1 -14.44 -15.77 -24.15
CA MET A 1 -13.39 -14.78 -23.80
C MET A 1 -13.53 -14.45 -22.32
N LYS A 2 -12.75 -15.10 -21.45
CA LYS A 2 -12.81 -14.97 -19.97
C LYS A 2 -11.41 -14.74 -19.35
N GLU A 3 -10.42 -14.34 -20.15
CA GLU A 3 -9.00 -14.35 -19.75
C GLU A 3 -8.46 -13.02 -19.21
N CYS A 4 -9.17 -11.90 -19.35
CA CYS A 4 -8.61 -10.59 -18.96
C CYS A 4 -8.87 -10.22 -17.48
N THR A 5 -9.84 -10.86 -16.81
CA THR A 5 -10.23 -10.55 -15.43
C THR A 5 -9.42 -11.34 -14.39
N ASP A 6 -9.03 -12.58 -14.68
CA ASP A 6 -8.26 -13.41 -13.75
C ASP A 6 -6.81 -12.91 -13.60
N VAL A 7 -6.15 -12.57 -14.71
CA VAL A 7 -4.75 -12.06 -14.70
C VAL A 7 -4.63 -10.78 -13.86
N LYS A 8 -5.60 -9.87 -13.95
CA LYS A 8 -5.62 -8.63 -13.14
C LYS A 8 -5.89 -8.90 -11.67
N LYS A 9 -6.67 -9.93 -11.34
CA LYS A 9 -6.95 -10.36 -9.97
C LYS A 9 -5.73 -10.99 -9.31
N GLU A 10 -4.99 -11.81 -10.05
CA GLU A 10 -3.74 -12.40 -9.58
C GLU A 10 -2.66 -11.33 -9.38
N ALA A 11 -2.59 -10.34 -10.27
CA ALA A 11 -1.64 -9.23 -10.18
C ALA A 11 -1.79 -8.42 -8.88
N LYS A 12 -3.00 -7.93 -8.56
CA LYS A 12 -3.25 -7.17 -7.31
C LYS A 12 -2.96 -7.99 -6.05
N GLY A 13 -3.33 -9.28 -6.05
CA GLY A 13 -3.04 -10.19 -4.95
C GLY A 13 -1.53 -10.43 -4.75
N ALA A 14 -0.76 -10.55 -5.83
CA ALA A 14 0.69 -10.68 -5.75
C ALA A 14 1.36 -9.41 -5.24
N ILE A 15 0.92 -8.24 -5.73
CA ILE A 15 1.47 -6.94 -5.33
C ILE A 15 1.27 -6.73 -3.82
N ILE A 16 0.08 -6.99 -3.27
CA ILE A 16 -0.15 -6.75 -1.84
C ILE A 16 0.63 -7.71 -0.93
N ARG A 17 0.81 -8.97 -1.36
CA ARG A 17 1.63 -9.93 -0.61
C ARG A 17 3.10 -9.49 -0.58
N LEU A 18 3.63 -9.03 -1.71
CA LEU A 18 4.99 -8.53 -1.80
C LEU A 18 5.18 -7.27 -0.95
N ALA A 19 4.24 -6.32 -1.02
CA ALA A 19 4.28 -5.10 -0.22
C ALA A 19 4.33 -5.40 1.29
N ARG A 20 3.49 -6.32 1.77
CA ARG A 20 3.49 -6.76 3.18
C ARG A 20 4.80 -7.46 3.57
N HIS A 21 5.37 -8.26 2.67
CA HIS A 21 6.66 -8.90 2.94
C HIS A 21 7.78 -7.86 3.09
N LEU A 22 7.85 -6.90 2.16
CA LEU A 22 8.82 -5.80 2.21
C LEU A 22 8.64 -4.92 3.45
N GLU A 23 7.40 -4.63 3.84
CA GLU A 23 7.10 -3.94 5.09
C GLU A 23 7.67 -4.71 6.30
N ALA A 24 7.40 -6.02 6.38
CA ALA A 24 7.86 -6.87 7.48
C ALA A 24 9.39 -7.02 7.55
N THR A 25 10.09 -6.92 6.41
CA THR A 25 11.55 -7.03 6.33
C THR A 25 12.26 -5.68 6.45
N GLY A 26 11.53 -4.58 6.69
CA GLY A 26 12.09 -3.25 6.90
C GLY A 26 12.31 -2.42 5.63
N HIS A 27 11.92 -2.96 4.46
CA HIS A 27 11.94 -2.27 3.16
C HIS A 27 10.72 -1.34 3.01
N ALA A 28 10.58 -0.40 3.95
CA ALA A 28 9.37 0.42 4.08
C ALA A 28 9.10 1.32 2.87
N CYS A 29 10.14 1.79 2.15
CA CYS A 29 9.98 2.60 0.95
C CYS A 29 9.40 1.78 -0.21
N GLU A 30 10.01 0.62 -0.50
CA GLU A 30 9.56 -0.27 -1.59
C GLU A 30 8.15 -0.80 -1.32
N ALA A 31 7.83 -1.13 -0.06
CA ALA A 31 6.47 -1.50 0.33
C ALA A 31 5.46 -0.37 0.01
N ARG A 32 5.84 0.88 0.29
CA ARG A 32 5.01 2.07 0.04
C ARG A 32 4.73 2.26 -1.44
N ASP A 33 5.73 2.07 -2.29
CA ASP A 33 5.60 2.19 -3.74
C ASP A 33 4.61 1.16 -4.30
N LEU A 34 4.65 -0.08 -3.78
CA LEU A 34 3.70 -1.12 -4.17
C LEU A 34 2.28 -0.86 -3.66
N TYR A 35 2.12 -0.31 -2.45
CA TYR A 35 0.82 0.13 -1.95
C TYR A 35 0.25 1.26 -2.79
N LEU A 36 1.06 2.25 -3.14
CA LEU A 36 0.67 3.34 -4.04
C LEU A 36 0.26 2.81 -5.42
N LYS A 37 1.01 1.84 -5.96
CA LYS A 37 0.67 1.17 -7.21
C LYS A 37 -0.71 0.52 -7.16
N LEU A 38 -1.03 -0.19 -6.08
CA LEU A 38 -2.36 -0.80 -5.89
C LEU A 38 -3.47 0.25 -5.83
N MET A 39 -3.25 1.33 -5.09
CA MET A 39 -4.22 2.41 -4.96
C MET A 39 -4.47 3.13 -6.29
N ASN A 40 -3.44 3.32 -7.10
CA ASN A 40 -3.54 4.02 -8.40
C ASN A 40 -4.11 3.13 -9.51
N GLU A 41 -3.66 1.88 -9.61
CA GLU A 41 -4.07 0.99 -10.71
C GLU A 41 -5.38 0.26 -10.42
N TYR A 42 -5.71 0.06 -9.15
CA TYR A 42 -6.89 -0.70 -8.72
C TYR A 42 -7.64 -0.02 -7.56
N PRO A 43 -8.04 1.25 -7.67
CA PRO A 43 -8.54 2.07 -6.56
C PRO A 43 -9.75 1.48 -5.82
N GLU A 44 -10.63 0.76 -6.52
CA GLU A 44 -11.86 0.17 -5.96
C GLU A 44 -11.66 -1.28 -5.48
N SER A 45 -10.44 -1.80 -5.55
CA SER A 45 -10.14 -3.17 -5.12
C SER A 45 -10.02 -3.29 -3.60
N GLU A 46 -10.36 -4.47 -3.09
CA GLU A 46 -10.12 -4.81 -1.68
C GLU A 46 -8.64 -4.66 -1.32
N GLU A 47 -7.74 -5.02 -2.24
CA GLU A 47 -6.29 -4.87 -2.07
C GLU A 47 -5.86 -3.41 -1.96
N ALA A 48 -6.46 -2.49 -2.71
CA ALA A 48 -6.22 -1.06 -2.54
C ALA A 48 -6.75 -0.52 -1.20
N PHE A 49 -7.90 -1.03 -0.74
CA PHE A 49 -8.41 -0.68 0.58
C PHE A 49 -7.49 -1.18 1.69
N GLU A 50 -7.00 -2.41 1.57
CA GLU A 50 -6.01 -2.99 2.49
C GLU A 50 -4.67 -2.22 2.44
N ALA A 51 -4.22 -1.79 1.26
CA ALA A 51 -3.05 -0.92 1.11
C ALA A 51 -3.21 0.41 1.87
N ARG A 52 -4.37 1.07 1.73
CA ARG A 52 -4.70 2.31 2.48
C ARG A 52 -4.65 2.09 3.99
N LYS A 53 -5.18 0.96 4.48
CA LYS A 53 -5.12 0.60 5.91
C LYS A 53 -3.69 0.37 6.39
N SER A 54 -2.88 -0.37 5.63
CA SER A 54 -1.47 -0.61 5.96
C SER A 54 -0.71 0.71 6.09
N LEU A 55 -0.84 1.59 5.09
CA LEU A 55 -0.24 2.92 5.12
C LEU A 55 -0.70 3.74 6.33
N LEU A 56 -2.00 3.77 6.63
CA LEU A 56 -2.51 4.49 7.80
C LEU A 56 -1.95 3.94 9.12
N SER A 57 -1.81 2.62 9.23
CA SER A 57 -1.20 1.98 10.40
C SER A 57 0.26 2.41 10.57
N GLN A 58 1.03 2.43 9.48
CA GLN A 58 2.42 2.91 9.48
C GLN A 58 2.53 4.38 9.88
N ALA A 59 1.67 5.24 9.33
CA ALA A 59 1.67 6.67 9.68
C ALA A 59 1.46 6.87 11.18
N ARG A 60 0.49 6.16 11.77
CA ARG A 60 0.22 6.20 13.22
C ARG A 60 1.38 5.67 14.06
N GLU A 61 2.07 4.63 13.59
CA GLU A 61 3.26 4.13 14.28
C GLU A 61 4.40 5.15 14.24
N TYR A 62 4.60 5.84 13.11
CA TYR A 62 5.57 6.93 13.03
C TYR A 62 5.21 8.10 13.96
N GLU A 63 3.94 8.47 14.06
CA GLU A 63 3.48 9.48 15.03
C GLU A 63 3.78 9.06 16.46
N ARG A 64 3.46 7.81 16.85
CA ARG A 64 3.76 7.29 18.19
C ARG A 64 5.25 7.35 18.53
N ARG A 65 6.12 7.18 17.53
CA ARG A 65 7.58 7.26 17.67
C ARG A 65 8.14 8.67 17.58
N GLY A 66 7.30 9.69 17.36
CA GLY A 66 7.74 11.08 17.15
C GLY A 66 8.38 11.32 15.79
N MET A 67 8.30 10.36 14.86
CA MET A 67 8.82 10.48 13.49
C MET A 67 7.83 11.21 12.59
N VAL A 68 7.54 12.47 12.93
CA VAL A 68 6.44 13.25 12.33
C VAL A 68 6.61 13.42 10.81
N HIS A 69 7.83 13.63 10.31
CA HIS A 69 8.08 13.77 8.88
C HIS A 69 7.66 12.52 8.10
N ASN A 70 7.99 11.33 8.60
CA ASN A 70 7.63 10.06 7.96
C ASN A 70 6.11 9.83 7.98
N ALA A 71 5.43 10.22 9.06
CA ALA A 71 3.98 10.14 9.14
C ALA A 71 3.32 11.08 8.11
N LEU A 72 3.79 12.32 8.01
CA LEU A 72 3.30 13.32 7.05
C LEU A 72 3.44 12.85 5.60
N ASP A 73 4.56 12.22 5.24
CA ASP A 73 4.75 11.67 3.90
C ASP A 73 3.66 10.65 3.56
N ILE A 74 3.31 9.77 4.51
CA ILE A 74 2.27 8.78 4.28
C ILE A 74 0.87 9.42 4.25
N TYR A 75 0.59 10.38 5.13
CA TYR A 75 -0.69 11.10 5.10
C TYR A 75 -0.88 11.85 3.78
N ARG A 76 0.18 12.41 3.22
CA ARG A 76 0.15 13.05 1.92
C ARG A 76 -0.24 12.06 0.82
N ILE A 77 0.28 10.84 0.85
CA ILE A 77 -0.11 9.77 -0.09
C ILE A 77 -1.60 9.43 0.06
N LEU A 78 -2.08 9.28 1.30
CA LEU A 78 -3.47 8.88 1.56
C LEU A 78 -4.51 9.96 1.23
N LEU A 79 -4.14 11.23 1.32
CA LEU A 79 -5.04 12.37 1.07
C LEU A 79 -5.04 12.84 -0.38
N LEU A 80 -3.97 12.56 -1.14
CA LEU A 80 -3.80 13.02 -2.52
C LEU A 80 -3.88 11.90 -3.56
N GLY A 81 -3.95 10.63 -3.15
CA GLY A 81 -4.05 9.44 -4.02
C GLY A 81 -5.27 8.57 -3.76
#